data_AF-A0A2E0AM12-F1
#
_entry.id   AF-A0A2E0AM12-F1
#
_cell.length_a   1.000
_cell.length_b   1.000
_cell.length_c   1.000
_cell.angle_alpha   90.00
_cell.angle_beta   90.00
_cell.angle_gamma   90.00
#
_symmetry.space_group_name_H-M   'P 1'
#
loop_
_entity.id
_entity.type
_entity.pdbx_description
1 polymer ?
#
loop_
_entity_poly.entity_id
_entity_poly.type
_entity_poly.pdbx_seq_one_letter_code
_entity_poly.pdbx_strand_id
1 'polypeptide(L)' 'MPILQDLLRELQSRLEDGAPAPSTGEVADAASSERINVTLPRGVMDDLKRHALAEGRSCGNLASFLIEDGLRKNTVIN' A
#
# COMPACT_ATOMS: atom_id res chain seq x y z
N MET A 1 19.30 -17.06 -22.48
CA MET A 1 18.09 -16.33 -22.03
C MET A 1 18.49 -14.90 -21.69
N PRO A 2 18.33 -13.95 -22.61
CA PRO A 2 18.82 -12.57 -22.45
C PRO A 2 18.11 -11.82 -21.32
N ILE A 3 16.79 -12.02 -21.19
CA ILE A 3 15.95 -11.30 -20.19
C ILE A 3 16.41 -11.52 -18.74
N LEU A 4 16.93 -12.72 -18.44
CA LEU A 4 17.37 -13.07 -17.09
C LEU A 4 18.71 -12.39 -16.75
N GLN A 5 19.55 -12.17 -17.76
CA GLN A 5 20.84 -11.48 -17.60
C GLN A 5 20.64 -9.97 -17.44
N ASP A 6 19.68 -9.40 -18.15
CA ASP A 6 19.32 -8.00 -18.00
C ASP A 6 18.71 -7.72 -16.63
N LEU A 7 17.79 -8.59 -16.17
CA LEU A 7 17.22 -8.52 -14.81
C LEU A 7 18.29 -8.62 -13.72
N LEU A 8 19.26 -9.53 -13.89
CA LEU A 8 20.35 -9.73 -12.94
C LEU A 8 21.25 -8.49 -12.87
N ARG A 9 21.54 -7.87 -14.02
CA ARG A 9 22.37 -6.65 -14.09
C ARG A 9 21.67 -5.44 -13.47
N GLU A 10 20.36 -5.31 -13.66
CA GLU A 10 19.55 -4.26 -13.02
C GLU A 10 19.50 -4.44 -11.50
N LEU A 11 19.32 -5.68 -11.01
CA LEU A 11 19.32 -5.98 -9.58
C LEU A 11 20.67 -5.68 -8.93
N GLN A 12 21.77 -6.04 -9.57
CA GLN A 12 23.12 -5.72 -9.10
C GLN A 12 23.34 -4.21 -9.01
N SER A 13 22.97 -3.46 -10.07
CA SER A 13 23.09 -2.00 -10.08
C SER A 13 22.32 -1.34 -8.93
N ARG A 14 21.10 -1.83 -8.62
CA ARG A 14 20.28 -1.28 -7.52
C ARG A 14 20.82 -1.63 -6.13
N LEU A 15 21.46 -2.78 -5.99
CA LEU A 15 22.09 -3.21 -4.73
C LEU A 15 23.40 -2.44 -4.48
N GLU A 16 24.13 -2.10 -5.54
CA GLU A 16 25.36 -1.29 -5.49
C GLU A 16 25.09 0.20 -5.24
N ASP A 17 23.92 0.72 -5.65
CA ASP A 17 23.53 2.13 -5.50
C ASP A 17 23.27 2.57 -4.04
N GLY A 18 23.49 1.67 -3.07
CA GLY A 18 23.85 2.05 -1.71
C GLY A 18 22.82 2.91 -0.97
N ALA A 19 21.54 2.86 -1.35
CA ALA A 19 20.49 3.36 -0.47
C ALA A 19 20.64 2.59 0.86
N PRO A 20 20.93 3.29 1.98
CA PRO A 20 21.11 2.61 3.26
C PRO A 20 19.87 1.76 3.51
N ALA A 21 20.10 0.48 3.85
CA ALA A 21 19.01 -0.41 4.21
C ALA A 21 18.21 0.31 5.32
N PRO A 22 16.86 0.38 5.19
CA PRO A 22 16.06 1.05 6.19
C PRO A 22 16.37 0.44 7.54
N SER A 23 16.60 1.30 8.53
CA SER A 23 16.85 0.85 9.89
C SER A 23 15.66 0.02 10.39
N THR A 24 15.91 -0.85 11.36
CA THR A 24 14.82 -1.61 12.00
C THR A 24 13.73 -0.71 12.57
N GLY A 25 14.09 0.50 13.01
CA GLY A 25 13.16 1.54 13.45
C GLY A 25 12.29 2.08 12.30
N GLU A 26 12.89 2.44 11.16
CA GLU A 26 12.14 2.92 9.99
C GLU A 26 11.23 1.84 9.39
N VAL A 27 11.68 0.58 9.39
CA VAL A 27 10.83 -0.56 8.99
C VAL A 27 9.68 -0.77 9.97
N ALA A 28 9.94 -0.65 11.27
CA ALA A 28 8.91 -0.80 12.30
C ALA A 28 7.87 0.33 12.28
N ASP A 29 8.32 1.57 12.09
CA ASP A 29 7.44 2.74 11.97
C ASP A 29 6.60 2.67 10.69
N ALA A 30 7.20 2.29 9.55
CA ALA A 30 6.47 2.09 8.30
C ALA A 30 5.50 0.89 8.36
N ALA A 31 5.78 -0.11 9.20
CA ALA A 31 4.92 -1.24 9.46
C ALA A 31 3.89 -0.98 10.58
N SER A 32 3.97 0.17 11.25
CA SER A 32 3.04 0.52 12.31
C SER A 32 1.65 0.75 11.72
N SER A 33 0.68 -0.01 12.20
CA SER A 33 -0.71 0.08 11.75
C SER A 33 -1.61 0.35 12.95
N GLU A 34 -2.33 1.47 12.88
CA GLU A 34 -3.34 1.83 13.87
C GLU A 34 -4.73 1.36 13.41
N ARG A 35 -5.51 0.83 14.36
CA ARG A 35 -6.86 0.33 14.07
C ARG A 35 -7.91 1.39 14.39
N ILE A 36 -8.69 1.73 13.38
CA ILE A 36 -9.88 2.58 13.52
C ILE A 36 -11.13 1.68 13.51
N ASN A 37 -12.01 1.82 14.50
CA ASN A 37 -13.32 1.15 14.52
C ASN A 37 -14.41 2.17 14.21
N VAL A 38 -15.07 2.03 13.06
CA VAL A 38 -16.15 2.93 12.60
C VAL A 38 -17.41 2.14 12.25
N THR A 39 -18.56 2.78 12.43
CA THR A 39 -19.84 2.27 11.92
C THR A 39 -20.21 3.04 10.67
N LEU A 40 -20.38 2.33 9.56
CA LEU A 40 -20.78 2.89 8.28
C LEU A 40 -22.27 2.62 8.01
N PRO A 41 -22.97 3.51 7.28
CA PRO A 41 -24.31 3.22 6.78
C PRO A 41 -24.31 1.94 5.94
N ARG A 42 -25.42 1.18 6.01
CA ARG A 42 -25.54 -0.12 5.32
C ARG A 42 -25.24 -0.04 3.82
N GLY A 43 -25.81 0.95 3.13
CA GLY A 43 -25.59 1.14 1.69
C GLY A 43 -24.11 1.36 1.35
N VAL A 44 -23.42 2.19 2.13
CA VAL A 44 -21.98 2.46 1.96
C VAL A 44 -21.16 1.17 2.12
N MET A 45 -21.49 0.37 3.14
CA MET A 45 -20.80 -0.90 3.36
C MET A 45 -21.08 -1.91 2.24
N ASP A 46 -22.29 -1.94 1.71
CA ASP A 46 -22.67 -2.84 0.61
C ASP A 46 -21.95 -2.47 -0.69
N ASP A 47 -21.80 -1.17 -0.98
CA ASP A 47 -21.02 -0.69 -2.12
C ASP A 47 -19.53 -0.99 -1.96
N LEU A 48 -18.96 -0.76 -0.77
CA LEU A 48 -17.57 -1.12 -0.46
C LEU A 48 -17.31 -2.62 -0.65
N LYS A 49 -18.21 -3.49 -0.18
CA LYS A 49 -18.10 -4.94 -0.37
C LYS A 49 -18.13 -5.33 -1.85
N ARG A 50 -19.05 -4.74 -2.62
CA ARG A 50 -19.19 -5.02 -4.05
C ARG A 50 -17.94 -4.61 -4.82
N HIS A 51 -17.40 -3.45 -4.51
CA HIS A 51 -16.18 -2.93 -5.13
C HIS A 51 -14.97 -3.79 -4.74
N ALA A 52 -14.80 -4.10 -3.46
CA ALA A 52 -13.71 -4.95 -2.99
C ALA A 52 -13.71 -6.32 -3.68
N LEU A 53 -14.90 -6.92 -3.83
CA LEU A 53 -15.06 -8.19 -4.55
C LEU A 53 -14.69 -8.07 -6.03
N ALA A 54 -15.11 -7.00 -6.71
CA ALA A 54 -14.80 -6.76 -8.12
C ALA A 54 -13.29 -6.60 -8.37
N GLU A 55 -12.55 -6.03 -7.42
CA GLU A 55 -11.09 -5.88 -7.51
C GLU A 55 -10.29 -7.07 -6.96
N GLY A 56 -10.95 -8.08 -6.39
CA GLY A 56 -10.27 -9.19 -5.72
C GLY A 56 -9.49 -8.77 -4.46
N ARG A 57 -9.94 -7.70 -3.78
CA ARG A 57 -9.33 -7.14 -2.57
C ARG A 57 -10.21 -7.39 -1.35
N SER A 58 -9.62 -7.36 -0.15
CA SER A 58 -10.41 -7.34 1.09
C SER A 58 -11.06 -5.95 1.30
N CYS A 59 -12.22 -5.89 1.97
CA CYS A 59 -12.87 -4.60 2.26
C CYS A 59 -12.00 -3.68 3.10
N GLY A 60 -11.22 -4.22 4.04
CA GLY A 60 -10.29 -3.43 4.86
C GLY A 60 -9.17 -2.82 4.01
N ASN A 61 -8.61 -3.58 3.07
CA ASN A 61 -7.56 -3.07 2.18
C ASN A 61 -8.10 -1.99 1.23
N LEU A 62 -9.28 -2.22 0.63
CA LEU A 62 -9.91 -1.20 -0.21
C LEU A 62 -10.27 0.06 0.59
N ALA A 63 -10.78 -0.11 1.82
CA ALA A 63 -11.07 1.03 2.69
C ALA A 63 -9.82 1.84 3.02
N SER A 64 -8.71 1.18 3.39
CA SER A 64 -7.43 1.85 3.65
C SER A 64 -6.97 2.66 2.44
N PHE A 65 -6.98 2.04 1.25
CA PHE A 65 -6.62 2.71 0.01
C PHE A 65 -7.48 3.94 -0.28
N LEU A 66 -8.80 3.82 -0.17
CA LEU A 66 -9.73 4.93 -0.43
C LEU A 66 -9.56 6.07 0.60
N ILE A 67 -9.23 5.74 1.85
CA ILE A 67 -8.92 6.73 2.89
C ILE A 67 -7.64 7.48 2.52
N GLU A 68 -6.56 6.77 2.19
CA GLU A 68 -5.29 7.38 1.78
C GLU A 68 -5.44 8.27 0.54
N ASP A 69 -6.11 7.76 -0.50
CA ASP A 69 -6.39 8.51 -1.73
C ASP A 69 -7.24 9.76 -1.44
N GLY A 70 -8.24 9.63 -0.58
CA GLY A 70 -9.04 10.76 -0.11
C GLY A 70 -8.21 11.80 0.64
N LEU A 71 -7.31 11.38 1.53
CA LEU A 71 -6.44 12.29 2.29
C LEU A 71 -5.45 13.04 1.36
N ARG A 72 -4.87 12.36 0.36
CA ARG A 72 -4.01 12.99 -0.66
C ARG A 72 -4.78 14.02 -1.47
N LYS A 73 -5.98 13.68 -1.95
CA LYS A 73 -6.83 14.58 -2.75
C LYS A 73 -7.27 15.83 -1.99
N ASN A 74 -7.37 15.74 -0.66
CA ASN A 74 -7.72 16.85 0.22
C ASN A 74 -6.49 17.55 0.83
N THR A 75 -5.28 17.31 0.32
CA THR A 75 -4.02 17.91 0.78
C THR A 75 -3.73 17.73 2.28
N VAL A 76 -4.24 16.66 2.88
CA VAL A 76 -4.03 16.34 4.30
C VAL A 76 -2.68 15.63 4.49
N ILE A 77 -2.24 14.88 3.48
CA ILE A 77 -0.96 14.15 3.45
C ILE A 77 -0.30 14.35 2.08
N ASN A 78 1.04 14.47 2.06
CA ASN A 78 1.86 14.57 0.85
C ASN A 78 2.64 13.29 0.63
#